data_AF-A0A6I1ZX58-F1
#
_entry.id   AF-A0A6I1ZX58-F1
#
_cell.length_a   1.000
_cell.length_b   1.000
_cell.length_c   1.000
_cell.angle_alpha   90.00
_cell.angle_beta   90.00
_cell.angle_gamma   90.00
#
_symmetry.space_group_name_H-M   'P 1'
#
loop_
_entity.id
_entity.type
_entity.pdbx_description
1 polymer ?
#
loop_
_entity_poly.entity_id
_entity_poly.type
_entity_poly.pdbx_seq_one_letter_code
_entity_poly.pdbx_strand_id
1 'polypeptide(L)'
;MHRLVKRVFKGQRGITGIETAIILIAFVIVASVFSYVALSAGLFSTQKAKEVIYAGLDEARSTIEVKGNIYGKMEAGVLTEVYFTIATTSGGDMIDFTDTSSTNGSNMVIISYTDAYQMFPTVNWTMTKLNTETPDNLLDKNELFMITVDLTCVSANATPEQMPGRYHRFQLEV
;
A
#
# COMPACT_ATOMS: atom_id res chain seq x y z
N MET A 1 -12.24 75.34 28.92
CA MET A 1 -11.93 73.95 28.50
C MET A 1 -10.44 73.56 28.56
N HIS A 2 -9.52 74.46 28.95
CA HIS A 2 -8.07 74.19 28.90
C HIS A 2 -7.50 73.35 30.08
N ARG A 3 -8.27 73.20 31.18
CA ARG A 3 -7.83 72.47 32.39
C ARG A 3 -8.06 70.96 32.32
N LEU A 4 -8.97 70.50 31.48
CA LEU A 4 -9.27 69.07 31.29
C LEU A 4 -8.14 68.35 30.52
N VAL A 5 -7.60 68.99 29.46
CA VAL A 5 -6.52 68.43 28.64
C VAL A 5 -5.23 68.20 29.43
N LYS A 6 -4.86 69.14 30.33
CA LYS A 6 -3.67 69.00 31.19
C LYS A 6 -3.79 67.88 32.24
N ARG A 7 -5.00 67.41 32.57
CA ARG A 7 -5.21 66.30 33.51
C ARG A 7 -5.04 64.94 32.84
N VAL A 8 -5.40 64.81 31.56
CA VAL A 8 -5.25 63.57 30.78
C VAL A 8 -3.77 63.22 30.57
N PHE A 9 -2.91 64.20 30.28
CA PHE A 9 -1.47 63.98 30.09
C PHE A 9 -0.66 63.81 31.39
N LYS A 10 -1.23 64.11 32.56
CA LYS A 10 -0.52 64.00 33.85
C LYS A 10 -0.52 62.57 34.42
N GLY A 11 -1.28 61.65 33.79
CA GLY A 11 -1.41 60.24 34.18
C GLY A 11 -0.51 59.24 33.44
N GLN A 12 0.21 59.64 32.38
CA GLN A 12 1.11 58.74 31.63
C GLN A 12 2.50 58.59 32.28
N ARG A 13 2.59 58.65 33.61
CA ARG A 13 3.83 58.38 34.36
C ARG A 13 3.87 56.89 34.71
N GLY A 14 4.21 56.05 33.72
CA GLY A 14 4.27 54.60 33.94
C GLY A 14 4.50 53.74 32.70
N ILE A 15 4.89 54.33 31.57
CA ILE A 15 5.40 53.57 30.42
C ILE A 15 6.84 54.00 30.24
N THR A 16 7.77 53.19 30.74
CA THR A 16 9.20 53.37 30.49
C THR A 16 9.60 52.65 29.20
N GLY A 17 10.59 53.19 28.48
CA GLY A 17 11.10 52.53 27.27
C GLY A 17 11.63 51.12 27.53
N ILE A 18 12.07 50.86 28.76
CA ILE A 18 12.54 49.55 29.24
C ILE A 18 11.38 48.54 29.31
N GLU A 19 10.19 48.93 29.79
CA GLU A 19 9.02 48.04 29.80
C GLU A 19 8.55 47.68 28.40
N THR A 20 8.52 48.65 27.48
CA THR A 20 8.19 48.39 26.08
C THR A 20 9.23 47.50 25.40
N ALA A 21 10.51 47.61 25.76
CA ALA A 21 11.57 46.77 25.21
C ALA A 21 11.43 45.30 25.67
N ILE A 22 11.10 45.07 26.95
CA ILE A 22 10.86 43.72 27.48
C ILE A 22 9.65 43.07 26.77
N ILE A 23 8.55 43.82 26.60
CA ILE A 23 7.37 43.34 25.86
C ILE A 23 7.72 43.01 24.40
N LEU A 24 8.53 43.84 23.75
CA LEU A 24 8.97 43.61 22.38
C LEU A 24 9.81 42.34 22.25
N ILE A 25 10.76 42.10 23.16
CA ILE A 25 11.56 40.86 23.20
C ILE A 25 10.63 39.64 23.38
N ALA A 26 9.69 39.71 24.33
CA ALA A 26 8.74 38.63 24.56
C ALA A 26 7.89 38.34 23.30
N PHE A 27 7.42 39.38 22.60
CA PHE A 27 6.66 39.23 21.37
C PHE A 27 7.47 38.58 20.25
N VAL A 28 8.74 38.98 20.08
CA VAL A 28 9.65 38.38 19.11
C VAL A 28 9.94 36.91 19.43
N ILE A 29 10.11 36.56 20.70
CA ILE A 29 10.32 35.16 21.13
C ILE A 29 9.08 34.32 20.84
N VAL A 30 7.88 34.80 21.17
CA VAL A 30 6.63 34.07 20.86
C VAL A 30 6.47 33.90 19.35
N ALA A 31 6.75 34.95 18.56
CA ALA A 31 6.69 34.88 17.10
C ALA A 31 7.73 33.90 16.52
N SER A 32 8.94 33.83 17.08
CA SER A 32 10.00 32.92 16.59
C SER A 32 9.67 31.46 16.90
N VAL A 33 9.18 31.17 18.11
CA VAL A 33 8.74 29.82 18.49
C VAL A 33 7.54 29.39 17.64
N PHE A 34 6.57 30.28 17.43
CA PHE A 34 5.43 30.00 16.55
C PHE A 34 5.89 29.73 15.11
N SER A 35 6.82 30.54 14.58
CA SER A 35 7.36 30.35 13.23
C SER A 35 8.12 29.02 13.10
N TYR A 36 8.89 28.64 14.12
CA TYR A 36 9.58 27.35 14.14
C TYR A 36 8.59 26.17 14.13
N VAL A 37 7.55 26.21 14.95
CA VAL A 37 6.51 25.17 14.98
C VAL A 37 5.77 25.10 13.65
N ALA A 38 5.38 26.25 13.09
CA ALA A 38 4.69 26.31 11.80
C ALA A 38 5.56 25.75 10.67
N LEU A 39 6.85 26.10 10.64
CA LEU A 39 7.79 25.60 9.64
C LEU A 39 8.07 24.10 9.81
N SER A 40 8.28 23.63 11.05
CA SER A 40 8.50 22.21 11.35
C SER A 40 7.29 21.35 10.98
N ALA A 41 6.08 21.78 11.38
CA ALA A 41 4.84 21.12 11.00
C ALA A 41 4.59 21.18 9.49
N GLY A 42 4.91 22.30 8.85
CA GLY A 42 4.82 22.46 7.39
C GLY A 42 5.77 21.50 6.66
N LEU A 43 7.03 21.41 7.07
CA LEU A 43 8.00 20.48 6.50
C LEU A 43 7.55 19.03 6.68
N PHE A 44 7.11 18.64 7.89
CA PHE A 44 6.58 17.30 8.14
C PHE A 44 5.38 16.99 7.26
N SER A 45 4.43 17.93 7.11
CA SER A 45 3.27 17.76 6.24
C SER A 45 3.68 17.58 4.77
N THR A 46 4.64 18.37 4.27
CA THR A 46 5.13 18.22 2.89
C THR A 46 5.87 16.90 2.67
N GLN A 47 6.66 16.44 3.65
CA GLN A 47 7.32 15.14 3.59
C GLN A 47 6.31 14.00 3.56
N LYS A 48 5.27 14.07 4.41
CA LYS A 48 4.22 13.06 4.42
C LYS A 48 3.40 13.07 3.13
N ALA A 49 3.08 14.26 2.61
CA ALA A 49 2.41 14.40 1.32
C ALA A 49 3.24 13.79 0.18
N LYS A 50 4.56 14.04 0.17
CA LYS A 50 5.49 13.43 -0.78
C LYS A 50 5.44 11.90 -0.69
N GLU A 51 5.59 11.35 0.50
CA GLU A 51 5.53 9.89 0.73
C GLU A 51 4.22 9.28 0.23
N VAL A 52 3.07 9.90 0.53
CA VAL A 52 1.76 9.41 0.09
C VAL A 52 1.61 9.48 -1.44
N ILE A 53 2.15 10.52 -2.08
CA ILE A 53 2.13 10.62 -3.55
C ILE A 53 2.95 9.50 -4.19
N TYR A 54 4.15 9.21 -3.66
CA TYR A 54 4.97 8.09 -4.17
C TYR A 54 4.30 6.76 -3.89
N ALA A 55 3.85 6.51 -2.66
CA ALA A 55 3.16 5.27 -2.31
C ALA A 55 1.91 5.04 -3.17
N GLY A 56 1.11 6.07 -3.43
CA GLY A 56 -0.07 5.96 -4.30
C GLY A 56 0.29 5.77 -5.78
N LEU A 57 1.41 6.31 -6.24
CA LEU A 57 1.93 6.07 -7.58
C LEU A 57 2.43 4.62 -7.72
N ASP A 58 3.17 4.15 -6.71
CA ASP A 58 3.71 2.79 -6.64
C ASP A 58 2.56 1.77 -6.57
N GLU A 59 1.51 2.03 -5.77
CA GLU A 59 0.28 1.23 -5.72
C GLU A 59 -0.43 1.18 -7.09
N ALA A 60 -0.60 2.32 -7.76
CA ALA A 60 -1.22 2.38 -9.08
C ALA A 60 -0.38 1.69 -10.18
N ARG A 61 0.95 1.60 -9.99
CA ARG A 61 1.88 0.94 -10.92
C ARG A 61 2.10 -0.54 -10.62
N SER A 62 1.81 -0.97 -9.40
CA SER A 62 1.97 -2.37 -8.95
C SER A 62 0.76 -3.20 -9.34
N THR A 63 0.32 -3.10 -10.60
CA THR A 63 -0.81 -3.87 -11.13
C THR A 63 -0.29 -5.00 -12.01
N ILE A 64 -0.80 -6.20 -11.75
CA ILE A 64 -0.52 -7.41 -12.52
C ILE A 64 -1.64 -7.64 -13.53
N GLU A 65 -1.30 -8.15 -14.70
CA GLU A 65 -2.25 -8.59 -15.71
C GLU A 65 -2.05 -10.07 -16.01
N VAL A 66 -3.15 -10.83 -16.09
CA VAL A 66 -3.12 -12.20 -16.60
C VAL A 66 -2.93 -12.15 -18.11
N LYS A 67 -1.82 -12.71 -18.60
CA LYS A 67 -1.48 -12.77 -20.02
C LYS A 67 -1.76 -14.15 -20.59
N GLY A 68 -2.68 -14.22 -21.54
CA GLY A 68 -2.98 -15.44 -22.28
C GLY A 68 -4.10 -16.26 -21.66
N ASN A 69 -4.06 -17.58 -21.89
CA ASN A 69 -5.11 -18.49 -21.47
C ASN A 69 -4.82 -19.07 -20.08
N ILE A 70 -5.90 -19.39 -19.38
CA ILE A 70 -5.86 -20.14 -18.12
C ILE A 70 -6.04 -21.62 -18.45
N TYR A 71 -5.14 -22.47 -17.95
CA TYR A 71 -5.19 -23.91 -18.14
C TYR A 71 -5.53 -24.60 -16.82
N GLY A 72 -6.27 -25.71 -16.89
CA GLY A 72 -6.61 -26.51 -15.72
C GLY A 72 -6.26 -27.97 -15.96
N LYS A 73 -5.65 -28.61 -14.98
CA LYS A 73 -5.41 -30.05 -14.98
C LYS A 73 -6.47 -30.73 -14.13
N MET A 74 -7.13 -31.72 -14.73
CA MET A 74 -8.13 -32.52 -14.04
C MET A 74 -7.62 -33.94 -13.82
N GLU A 75 -7.83 -34.47 -12.63
CA GLU A 75 -7.57 -35.86 -12.26
C GLU A 75 -8.85 -36.48 -11.72
N ALA A 76 -9.21 -37.68 -12.20
CA ALA A 76 -10.46 -38.36 -11.83
C ALA A 76 -11.75 -37.51 -11.96
N GLY A 77 -11.76 -36.48 -12.81
CA GLY A 77 -12.91 -35.59 -13.03
C GLY A 77 -12.98 -34.36 -12.11
N VAL A 78 -11.96 -34.14 -11.28
CA VAL A 78 -11.80 -33.00 -10.38
C VAL A 78 -10.61 -32.14 -10.84
N LEU A 79 -10.76 -30.82 -10.82
CA LEU A 79 -9.70 -29.86 -11.10
C LEU A 79 -8.70 -29.84 -9.93
N THR A 80 -7.45 -30.23 -10.19
CA THR A 80 -6.40 -30.31 -9.17
C THR A 80 -5.45 -29.13 -9.23
N GLU A 81 -5.10 -28.68 -10.43
CA GLU A 81 -4.13 -27.59 -10.63
C GLU A 81 -4.67 -26.59 -11.66
N VAL A 82 -4.42 -25.30 -11.40
CA VAL A 82 -4.71 -24.21 -12.34
C VAL A 82 -3.43 -23.47 -12.67
N TYR A 83 -3.22 -23.25 -13.97
CA TYR A 83 -2.04 -22.59 -14.52
C TYR A 83 -2.48 -21.31 -15.22
N PHE A 84 -1.87 -20.19 -14.86
CA PHE A 84 -2.04 -18.95 -15.59
C PHE A 84 -0.74 -18.17 -15.60
N THR A 85 -0.54 -17.41 -16.68
CA THR A 85 0.65 -16.58 -16.84
C THR A 85 0.30 -15.15 -16.48
N ILE A 86 1.21 -14.50 -15.77
CA ILE A 86 1.08 -13.11 -15.33
C ILE A 86 2.24 -12.28 -15.88
N ALA A 87 1.96 -11.00 -16.09
CA ALA A 87 2.95 -9.99 -16.43
C ALA A 87 2.62 -8.69 -15.69
N THR A 88 3.61 -7.84 -15.49
CA THR A 88 3.36 -6.45 -15.05
C THR A 88 2.62 -5.68 -16.14
N THR A 89 1.75 -4.75 -15.74
CA THR A 89 1.11 -3.83 -16.69
C THR A 89 2.16 -2.98 -17.43
N SER A 90 1.81 -2.40 -18.57
CA SER A 90 2.75 -1.59 -19.35
C SER A 90 3.28 -0.42 -18.51
N GLY A 91 4.57 -0.47 -18.17
CA GLY A 91 5.21 0.56 -17.36
C GLY A 91 5.06 0.38 -15.84
N GLY A 92 4.48 -0.73 -15.37
CA GLY A 92 4.40 -1.08 -13.96
C GLY A 92 5.77 -1.30 -13.32
N ASP A 93 5.83 -1.18 -12.00
CA ASP A 93 7.05 -1.43 -11.24
C ASP A 93 7.24 -2.93 -10.99
N MET A 94 8.42 -3.31 -10.50
CA MET A 94 8.76 -4.70 -10.20
C MET A 94 7.90 -5.23 -9.05
N ILE A 95 7.34 -6.43 -9.21
CA ILE A 95 6.48 -7.05 -8.20
C ILE A 95 7.17 -8.31 -7.71
N ASP A 96 7.31 -8.44 -6.40
CA ASP A 96 8.05 -9.55 -5.82
C ASP A 96 7.13 -10.76 -5.57
N PHE A 97 7.48 -11.87 -6.23
CA PHE A 97 6.82 -13.18 -6.13
C PHE A 97 7.68 -14.20 -5.39
N THR A 98 8.60 -13.74 -4.53
CA THR A 98 9.39 -14.63 -3.68
C THR A 98 8.45 -15.44 -2.80
N ASP A 99 8.30 -16.72 -3.16
CA ASP A 99 7.50 -17.69 -2.42
C ASP A 99 8.04 -17.82 -0.99
N THR A 100 7.18 -17.49 -0.04
CA THR A 100 7.46 -17.57 1.39
C THR A 100 6.94 -18.85 2.03
N SER A 101 6.72 -19.91 1.25
CA SER A 101 6.41 -21.26 1.75
C SER A 101 7.47 -21.81 2.72
N SER A 102 8.64 -21.17 2.85
CA SER A 102 9.49 -21.33 4.03
C SER A 102 8.93 -20.57 5.23
N THR A 103 8.58 -21.32 6.28
CA THR A 103 8.18 -21.05 7.69
C THR A 103 8.31 -19.64 8.33
N ASN A 104 8.87 -18.63 7.67
CA ASN A 104 9.07 -17.26 8.16
C ASN A 104 8.86 -16.15 7.12
N GLY A 105 8.47 -16.44 5.87
CA GLY A 105 8.35 -15.35 4.90
C GLY A 105 6.95 -14.70 4.92
N SER A 106 6.92 -13.38 4.76
CA SER A 106 5.71 -12.60 4.57
C SER A 106 5.22 -12.82 3.14
N ASN A 107 4.22 -13.69 2.94
CA ASN A 107 3.67 -13.89 1.60
C ASN A 107 3.10 -12.57 1.09
N MET A 108 3.69 -12.03 0.03
CA MET A 108 3.24 -10.76 -0.56
C MET A 108 2.12 -10.95 -1.57
N VAL A 109 1.92 -12.17 -2.07
CA VAL A 109 0.87 -12.51 -3.04
C VAL A 109 -0.04 -13.60 -2.47
N ILE A 110 -1.27 -13.21 -2.14
CA ILE A 110 -2.27 -14.11 -1.61
C ILE A 110 -3.24 -14.43 -2.73
N ILE A 111 -3.34 -15.71 -3.07
CA ILE A 111 -4.34 -16.18 -4.01
C ILE A 111 -5.50 -16.75 -3.22
N SER A 112 -6.69 -16.19 -3.43
CA SER A 112 -7.92 -16.70 -2.81
C SER A 112 -8.73 -17.51 -3.82
N TYR A 113 -9.37 -18.56 -3.34
CA TYR A 113 -10.28 -19.39 -4.11
C TYR A 113 -11.67 -19.28 -3.53
N THR A 114 -12.66 -19.04 -4.39
CA THR A 114 -14.08 -19.02 -3.99
C THR A 114 -14.90 -19.80 -5.01
N ASP A 115 -15.81 -20.64 -4.53
CA ASP A 115 -16.85 -21.25 -5.35
C ASP A 115 -18.24 -21.11 -4.69
N ALA A 116 -19.23 -21.84 -5.20
CA ALA A 116 -20.60 -21.77 -4.70
C ALA A 116 -20.77 -22.31 -3.26
N TYR A 117 -19.82 -23.10 -2.75
CA TYR A 117 -19.93 -23.86 -1.51
C TYR A 117 -18.86 -23.52 -0.49
N GLN A 118 -17.68 -23.07 -0.91
CA GLN A 118 -16.53 -22.85 -0.05
C GLN A 118 -15.70 -21.64 -0.49
N MET A 119 -15.04 -21.03 0.49
CA MET A 119 -14.10 -19.94 0.31
C MET A 119 -12.81 -20.28 1.05
N PHE A 120 -11.68 -20.23 0.34
CA PHE A 120 -10.34 -20.38 0.87
C PHE A 120 -9.61 -19.04 0.70
N PRO A 121 -9.36 -18.31 1.80
CA PRO A 121 -8.66 -17.02 1.74
C PRO A 121 -7.24 -17.12 1.19
N THR A 122 -6.60 -18.28 1.32
CA THR A 122 -5.27 -18.56 0.79
C THR A 122 -5.22 -19.99 0.28
N VAL A 123 -4.75 -20.15 -0.96
CA VAL A 123 -4.40 -21.45 -1.54
C VAL A 123 -2.90 -21.51 -1.81
N ASN A 124 -2.35 -22.72 -1.80
CA ASN A 124 -0.93 -22.91 -2.09
C ASN A 124 -0.70 -22.68 -3.58
N TRP A 125 0.36 -21.95 -3.91
CA TRP A 125 0.75 -21.70 -5.28
C TRP A 125 2.27 -21.80 -5.40
N THR A 126 2.72 -22.11 -6.60
CA THR A 126 4.13 -22.13 -6.96
C THR A 126 4.33 -21.30 -8.22
N MET A 127 5.52 -20.73 -8.36
CA MET A 127 5.88 -19.90 -9.51
C MET A 127 6.95 -20.58 -10.34
N THR A 128 6.75 -20.54 -11.66
CA THR A 128 7.75 -20.93 -12.64
C THR A 128 8.05 -19.75 -13.56
N LYS A 129 9.33 -19.49 -13.80
CA LYS A 129 9.81 -18.41 -14.66
C LYS A 129 9.74 -18.89 -16.11
N LEU A 130 8.95 -18.22 -16.97
CA LEU A 130 8.84 -18.58 -18.38
C LEU A 130 9.80 -17.77 -19.25
N ASN A 131 9.94 -16.48 -18.96
CA ASN A 131 10.84 -15.58 -19.65
C ASN A 131 11.39 -14.56 -18.65
N THR A 132 12.66 -14.73 -18.25
CA THR A 132 13.34 -13.81 -17.33
C THR A 132 14.74 -13.52 -17.83
N GLU A 133 15.20 -12.30 -17.57
CA GLU A 133 16.59 -11.90 -17.85
C GLU A 133 17.47 -12.03 -16.59
N THR A 134 16.85 -12.15 -15.41
CA THR A 134 17.52 -12.21 -14.11
C THR A 134 17.13 -13.46 -13.31
N PRO A 135 17.97 -13.87 -12.32
CA PRO A 135 17.70 -15.02 -11.46
C PRO A 135 16.80 -14.70 -10.25
N ASP A 136 16.37 -13.45 -10.07
CA ASP A 136 15.50 -13.01 -8.97
C ASP A 136 14.03 -13.34 -9.20
N ASN A 137 13.23 -13.29 -8.15
CA ASN A 137 11.78 -13.60 -8.18
C ASN A 137 10.95 -12.32 -8.32
N LEU A 138 11.51 -11.31 -8.99
CA LEU A 138 10.88 -10.01 -9.22
C LEU A 138 10.30 -10.00 -10.63
N LEU A 139 9.00 -9.78 -10.75
CA LEU A 139 8.32 -9.69 -12.04
C LEU A 139 8.63 -8.33 -12.66
N ASP A 140 9.59 -8.29 -13.57
CA ASP A 140 10.01 -7.09 -14.26
C ASP A 140 9.25 -6.84 -15.58
N LYS A 141 9.52 -5.68 -16.18
CA LYS A 141 8.96 -5.32 -17.49
C LYS A 141 9.42 -6.32 -18.54
N ASN A 142 8.45 -6.85 -19.29
CA ASN A 142 8.64 -7.88 -20.32
C ASN A 142 9.00 -9.28 -19.80
N GLU A 143 8.89 -9.52 -18.50
CA GLU A 143 8.99 -10.86 -17.94
C GLU A 143 7.63 -11.56 -17.84
N LEU A 144 7.67 -12.88 -17.84
CA LEU A 144 6.47 -13.72 -17.74
C LEU A 144 6.69 -14.78 -16.67
N PHE A 145 5.84 -14.76 -15.65
CA PHE A 145 5.78 -15.81 -14.64
C PHE A 145 4.53 -16.65 -14.86
N MET A 146 4.66 -17.96 -14.76
CA MET A 146 3.54 -18.89 -14.72
C MET A 146 3.30 -19.32 -13.29
N ILE A 147 2.11 -18.99 -12.79
CA ILE A 147 1.65 -19.39 -11.47
C ILE A 147 0.89 -20.71 -11.62
N THR A 148 1.25 -21.67 -10.78
CA THR A 148 0.58 -22.96 -10.64
C THR A 148 -0.09 -22.99 -9.27
N VAL A 149 -1.42 -22.92 -9.26
CA VAL A 149 -2.23 -22.98 -8.05
C VAL A 149 -2.62 -24.43 -7.79
N ASP A 150 -2.34 -24.90 -6.57
CA ASP A 150 -2.73 -26.22 -6.09
C ASP A 150 -4.09 -26.14 -5.38
N LEU A 151 -5.09 -26.82 -5.94
CA LEU A 151 -6.46 -26.89 -5.42
C LEU A 151 -6.73 -28.19 -4.64
N THR A 152 -5.71 -29.00 -4.36
CA THR A 152 -5.89 -30.23 -3.56
C THR A 152 -6.45 -29.93 -2.19
N CYS A 153 -6.08 -28.80 -1.57
CA CYS A 153 -6.62 -28.36 -0.28
C CYS A 153 -8.13 -28.10 -0.30
N VAL A 154 -8.66 -27.64 -1.44
CA VAL A 154 -10.10 -27.43 -1.67
C VAL A 154 -10.82 -28.77 -1.73
N SER A 155 -10.19 -29.79 -2.30
CA SER A 155 -10.77 -31.13 -2.43
C SER A 155 -10.64 -32.02 -1.17
N ALA A 156 -9.73 -31.70 -0.25
CA ALA A 156 -9.31 -32.60 0.83
C ALA A 156 -10.43 -32.97 1.82
N ASN A 157 -11.41 -32.08 2.05
CA ASN A 157 -12.55 -32.31 2.95
C ASN A 157 -13.90 -32.01 2.27
N ALA A 158 -13.93 -31.94 0.95
CA ALA A 158 -15.13 -31.64 0.18
C ALA A 158 -15.92 -32.91 -0.14
N THR A 159 -17.25 -32.82 -0.15
CA THR A 159 -18.09 -33.87 -0.76
C THR A 159 -17.93 -33.87 -2.29
N PRO A 160 -18.28 -34.97 -3.00
CA PRO A 160 -18.13 -35.03 -4.46
C PRO A 160 -18.85 -33.92 -5.23
N GLU A 161 -19.90 -33.33 -4.65
CA GLU A 161 -20.66 -32.22 -5.23
C GLU A 161 -19.97 -30.85 -5.03
N GLN A 162 -19.13 -30.74 -4.00
CA GLN A 162 -18.37 -29.54 -3.64
C GLN A 162 -16.99 -29.50 -4.30
N MET A 163 -16.50 -30.65 -4.77
CA MET A 163 -15.23 -30.68 -5.51
C MET A 163 -15.37 -29.89 -6.82
N PRO A 164 -14.34 -29.14 -7.24
CA PRO A 164 -14.35 -28.41 -8.50
C PRO A 164 -14.34 -29.38 -9.68
N GLY A 165 -15.53 -29.86 -10.05
CA GLY A 165 -15.76 -30.80 -11.12
C GLY A 165 -16.20 -30.13 -12.41
N ARG A 166 -16.61 -30.95 -13.38
CA ARG A 166 -17.13 -30.49 -14.67
C ARG A 166 -18.31 -29.53 -14.46
N TYR A 167 -18.31 -28.42 -15.19
CA TYR A 167 -19.36 -27.38 -15.15
C TYR A 167 -19.47 -26.59 -13.84
N HIS A 168 -18.58 -26.82 -12.87
CA HIS A 168 -18.52 -25.99 -11.67
C HIS A 168 -17.88 -24.64 -11.97
N ARG A 169 -18.40 -23.57 -11.36
CA ARG A 169 -17.85 -22.22 -11.49
C ARG A 169 -17.06 -21.91 -10.23
N PHE A 170 -15.86 -21.40 -10.43
CA PHE A 170 -14.99 -20.94 -9.36
C PHE A 170 -14.38 -19.60 -9.76
N GLN A 171 -13.91 -18.88 -8.76
CA GLN A 171 -13.19 -17.62 -8.89
C GLN A 171 -11.85 -17.76 -8.18
N LEU A 172 -10.80 -17.32 -8.88
CA LEU A 172 -9.48 -17.09 -8.31
C LEU A 172 -9.21 -15.59 -8.33
N GLU A 173 -8.73 -15.08 -7.21
CA GLU A 173 -8.32 -13.68 -7.07
C GLU A 173 -6.87 -13.66 -6.60
N VAL A 174 -6.04 -12.91 -7.32
CA VAL A 174 -4.58 -12.78 -7.17
C VAL A 174 -4.27 -11.32 -6.89
#